data_AF-A0A9D7RQM7-F1
#
_entry.id   AF-A0A9D7RQM7-F1
#
_cell.length_a   1.000
_cell.length_b   1.000
_cell.length_c   1.000
_cell.angle_alpha   90.00
_cell.angle_beta   90.00
_cell.angle_gamma   90.00
#
_symmetry.space_group_name_H-M   'P 1'
#
loop_
_entity.id
_entity.type
_entity.pdbx_description
1 polymer ?
#
loop_
_entity_poly.entity_id
_entity_poly.type
_entity_poly.pdbx_seq_one_letter_code
_entity_poly.pdbx_strand_id
1 'polypeptide(L)'
;MEEREQQIIDQSAKVFMRLGIRSVNMDDVAQHLHISKKTLYQYVKDKNELVQRIIRHITDSHRECILGICEQGHSAIDESFEITRFVASQVGNMHPSVHFDLEKYHPEAWQLLQSTSREDIYRCVSENMAKGIKEGVYRDDLNIDVIARIYISRFDVAFDGSFFLRTSTALRT
;
A
#
# COMPACT_ATOMS: atom_id res chain seq x y z
N MET A 1 -10.56 -17.50 -2.24
CA MET A 1 -9.29 -18.19 -1.96
C MET A 1 -9.53 -19.26 -0.94
N GLU A 2 -8.78 -20.36 -0.98
CA GLU A 2 -8.76 -21.32 0.12
C GLU A 2 -8.17 -20.64 1.37
N GLU A 3 -8.73 -20.90 2.56
CA GLU A 3 -8.32 -20.25 3.82
C GLU A 3 -6.80 -20.35 4.07
N ARG A 4 -6.21 -21.48 3.69
CA ARG A 4 -4.78 -21.74 3.84
C ARG A 4 -3.90 -20.92 2.91
N GLU A 5 -4.37 -20.70 1.69
CA GLU A 5 -3.69 -19.86 0.70
C GLU A 5 -3.64 -18.41 1.18
N GLN A 6 -4.77 -17.91 1.70
CA GLN A 6 -4.84 -16.57 2.29
C GLN A 6 -3.86 -16.43 3.47
N GLN A 7 -3.82 -17.40 4.38
CA GLN A 7 -2.87 -17.40 5.49
C GLN A 7 -1.40 -17.35 5.03
N ILE A 8 -1.06 -18.07 3.96
CA ILE A 8 0.29 -18.06 3.38
C ILE A 8 0.62 -16.66 2.86
N ILE A 9 -0.29 -16.02 2.13
CA ILE A 9 -0.11 -14.66 1.61
C ILE A 9 0.05 -13.66 2.76
N ASP A 10 -0.84 -13.67 3.74
CA ASP A 10 -0.83 -12.72 4.87
C ASP A 10 0.45 -12.80 5.70
N GLN A 11 0.91 -14.02 6.01
CA GLN A 11 2.12 -14.20 6.80
C GLN A 11 3.37 -13.89 5.99
N SER A 12 3.40 -14.26 4.71
CA SER A 12 4.51 -13.89 3.81
C SER A 12 4.61 -12.37 3.63
N ALA A 13 3.47 -11.68 3.55
CA ALA A 13 3.40 -10.22 3.50
C ALA A 13 4.09 -9.61 4.72
N LYS A 14 3.77 -10.07 5.94
CA LYS A 14 4.41 -9.58 7.17
C LYS A 14 5.93 -9.77 7.16
N VAL A 15 6.41 -10.91 6.67
CA VAL A 15 7.85 -11.19 6.59
C VAL A 15 8.54 -10.23 5.62
N PHE A 16 8.04 -10.11 4.39
CA PHE A 16 8.63 -9.22 3.38
C PHE A 16 8.53 -7.74 3.76
N MET A 17 7.38 -7.31 4.31
CA MET A 17 7.19 -5.92 4.73
C MET A 17 8.09 -5.55 5.90
N ARG A 18 8.44 -6.50 6.78
CA ARG A 18 9.33 -6.24 7.93
C ARG A 18 10.81 -6.34 7.61
N LEU A 19 11.21 -7.29 6.77
CA LEU A 19 12.62 -7.63 6.56
C LEU A 19 13.18 -7.11 5.22
N GLY A 20 12.31 -6.63 4.33
CA GLY A 20 12.64 -6.36 2.93
C GLY A 20 12.33 -7.56 2.03
N ILE A 21 12.09 -7.30 0.75
CA ILE A 21 11.78 -8.38 -0.19
C ILE A 21 13.07 -9.07 -0.62
N ARG A 22 14.12 -8.32 -0.95
CA ARG A 22 15.34 -8.91 -1.54
C ARG A 22 16.10 -9.81 -0.56
N SER A 23 16.15 -9.42 0.71
CA SER A 23 16.87 -10.11 1.79
C SER A 23 16.27 -11.46 2.18
N VAL A 24 14.99 -11.69 1.91
CA VAL A 24 14.26 -12.90 2.30
C VAL A 24 14.12 -13.84 1.11
N ASN A 25 14.59 -15.08 1.25
CA ASN A 25 14.42 -16.12 0.23
C ASN A 25 13.20 -17.03 0.52
N MET A 26 12.87 -17.94 -0.39
CA MET A 26 11.69 -18.82 -0.23
C MET A 26 11.83 -19.86 0.90
N ASP A 27 13.06 -20.22 1.29
CA ASP A 27 13.30 -21.07 2.47
C ASP A 27 13.02 -20.31 3.75
N ASP A 28 13.46 -19.04 3.84
CA ASP A 28 13.17 -18.17 4.98
C ASP A 28 11.65 -17.99 5.16
N VAL A 29 10.91 -17.76 4.07
CA VAL A 29 9.44 -17.66 4.11
C VAL A 29 8.84 -18.96 4.65
N ALA A 30 9.21 -20.11 4.08
CA ALA A 30 8.68 -21.40 4.52
C ALA A 30 8.97 -21.67 6.01
N GLN A 31 10.17 -21.30 6.49
CA GLN A 31 10.54 -21.40 7.90
C GLN A 31 9.70 -20.49 8.79
N HIS A 32 9.47 -19.23 8.40
CA HIS A 32 8.62 -18.29 9.16
C HIS A 32 7.15 -18.74 9.21
N LEU A 33 6.68 -19.43 8.17
CA LEU A 33 5.32 -19.96 8.09
C LEU A 33 5.18 -21.34 8.73
N HIS A 34 6.26 -21.94 9.25
CA HIS A 34 6.29 -23.30 9.79
C HIS A 34 5.76 -24.37 8.80
N ILE A 35 6.08 -24.21 7.51
CA ILE A 35 5.72 -25.16 6.45
C ILE A 35 6.96 -25.61 5.69
N SER A 36 6.82 -26.69 4.92
CA SER A 36 7.90 -27.10 4.01
C SER A 36 7.95 -26.18 2.79
N LYS A 37 9.15 -26.00 2.21
CA LYS A 37 9.32 -25.30 0.92
C LYS A 37 8.43 -25.92 -0.18
N LYS A 38 8.31 -27.25 -0.18
CA LYS A 38 7.44 -28.01 -1.10
C LYS A 38 5.97 -27.60 -0.92
N THR A 39 5.51 -27.41 0.30
CA THR A 39 4.14 -26.93 0.60
C THR A 39 3.94 -25.51 0.09
N LEU A 40 4.90 -24.61 0.31
CA LEU A 40 4.82 -23.23 -0.22
C LEU A 40 4.68 -23.24 -1.75
N TYR A 41 5.47 -24.06 -2.45
CA TYR A 41 5.39 -24.18 -3.91
C TYR A 41 4.12 -24.84 -4.44
N GLN A 42 3.25 -25.42 -3.59
CA GLN A 42 1.92 -25.86 -4.03
C GLN A 42 0.97 -24.68 -4.29
N TYR A 43 1.23 -23.52 -3.67
CA TYR A 43 0.36 -22.34 -3.75
C TYR A 43 0.93 -21.21 -4.61
N VAL A 44 2.26 -21.19 -4.81
CA VAL A 44 2.95 -20.18 -5.63
C VAL A 44 4.07 -20.84 -6.43
N LYS A 45 4.23 -20.47 -7.69
CA LYS A 45 5.28 -21.00 -8.58
C LYS A 45 6.67 -20.54 -8.16
N ASP A 46 6.79 -19.26 -7.82
CA ASP A 46 8.06 -18.62 -7.49
C ASP A 46 7.86 -17.38 -6.61
N LYS A 47 8.99 -16.75 -6.26
CA LYS A 47 9.00 -15.55 -5.43
C LYS A 47 8.30 -14.35 -6.10
N ASN A 48 8.38 -14.23 -7.43
CA ASN A 48 7.74 -13.12 -8.14
C ASN A 48 6.22 -13.24 -8.06
N GLU A 49 5.68 -14.44 -8.27
CA GLU A 49 4.25 -14.69 -8.10
C GLU A 49 3.83 -14.40 -6.66
N LEU A 50 4.57 -14.88 -5.66
CA LEU A 50 4.26 -14.63 -4.25
C LEU A 50 4.21 -13.12 -3.96
N VAL A 51 5.21 -12.34 -4.42
CA VAL A 51 5.26 -10.89 -4.25
C VAL A 51 4.07 -10.21 -4.94
N GLN A 52 3.72 -10.58 -6.16
CA GLN A 52 2.56 -10.01 -6.86
C GLN A 52 1.25 -10.26 -6.11
N ARG A 53 1.06 -11.48 -5.61
CA ARG A 53 -0.14 -11.85 -4.84
C ARG A 53 -0.21 -11.11 -3.50
N ILE A 54 0.92 -10.93 -2.83
CA ILE A 54 1.03 -10.11 -1.63
C ILE A 54 0.65 -8.65 -1.91
N ILE A 55 1.18 -8.06 -2.98
CA ILE A 55 0.85 -6.68 -3.34
C ILE A 55 -0.63 -6.52 -3.64
N ARG A 56 -1.23 -7.44 -4.42
CA ARG A 56 -2.67 -7.44 -4.66
C ARG A 56 -3.47 -7.50 -3.37
N HIS A 57 -3.13 -8.43 -2.49
CA HIS A 57 -3.79 -8.58 -1.20
C HIS A 57 -3.69 -7.31 -0.34
N ILE A 58 -2.50 -6.69 -0.29
CA ILE A 58 -2.29 -5.45 0.46
C ILE A 58 -3.13 -4.31 -0.12
N THR A 59 -3.13 -4.12 -1.45
CA THR A 59 -3.91 -3.04 -2.08
C THR A 59 -5.41 -3.23 -1.89
N ASP A 60 -5.89 -4.48 -1.97
CA ASP A 60 -7.30 -4.79 -1.75
C ASP A 60 -7.69 -4.57 -0.28
N SER A 61 -6.87 -5.00 0.67
CA SER A 61 -7.09 -4.75 2.10
C SER A 61 -7.06 -3.26 2.43
N HIS A 62 -6.16 -2.47 1.84
CA HIS A 62 -6.12 -1.01 2.04
C HIS A 62 -7.38 -0.35 1.48
N ARG A 63 -7.85 -0.77 0.30
CA ARG A 63 -9.11 -0.30 -0.28
C ARG A 63 -10.28 -0.57 0.66
N GLU A 64 -10.41 -1.79 1.17
CA GLU A 64 -11.46 -2.18 2.11
C GLU A 64 -11.41 -1.33 3.40
N CYS A 65 -10.22 -1.11 3.97
CA CYS A 65 -10.08 -0.24 5.15
C CYS A 65 -10.51 1.20 4.86
N ILE A 66 -10.12 1.76 3.71
CA ILE A 66 -10.50 3.13 3.32
C ILE A 66 -12.01 3.23 3.12
N LEU A 67 -12.62 2.27 2.42
CA LEU A 67 -14.09 2.23 2.24
C LEU A 67 -14.80 2.16 3.60
N GLY A 68 -14.30 1.33 4.52
CA GLY A 68 -14.83 1.23 5.87
C GLY A 68 -14.70 2.53 6.69
N ILE A 69 -13.72 3.40 6.39
CA ILE A 69 -13.64 4.75 6.98
C ILE A 69 -14.72 5.66 6.38
N CYS A 70 -14.87 5.65 5.06
CA CYS A 70 -15.87 6.47 4.35
C CYS A 70 -17.32 6.14 4.77
N GLU A 71 -17.59 4.88 5.13
CA GLU A 71 -18.91 4.40 5.56
C GLU A 71 -19.28 4.82 7.00
N GLN A 72 -18.36 5.39 7.79
CA GLN A 72 -18.62 5.79 9.18
C GLN A 72 -19.46 7.07 9.31
N GLY A 73 -19.76 7.75 8.20
CA GLY A 73 -20.60 8.96 8.21
C GLY A 73 -19.92 10.19 8.82
N HIS A 74 -18.59 10.20 8.88
CA HIS A 74 -17.79 11.35 9.31
C HIS A 74 -17.96 12.56 8.39
N SER A 75 -17.56 13.76 8.84
CA SER A 75 -17.38 14.91 7.94
C SER A 75 -16.26 14.64 6.93
N ALA A 76 -16.24 15.36 5.80
CA ALA A 76 -15.17 15.20 4.81
C ALA A 76 -13.76 15.48 5.40
N ILE A 77 -13.65 16.42 6.34
CA ILE A 77 -12.37 16.72 7.01
C ILE A 77 -11.93 15.56 7.90
N ASP A 78 -12.83 15.05 8.73
CA ASP A 78 -12.51 13.95 9.65
C ASP A 78 -12.17 12.67 8.88
N GLU A 79 -12.94 12.35 7.82
CA GLU A 79 -12.66 11.24 6.92
C GLU A 79 -11.27 11.36 6.28
N SER A 80 -10.92 12.54 5.76
CA SER A 80 -9.60 12.80 5.17
C SER A 80 -8.47 12.64 6.19
N PHE A 81 -8.70 13.05 7.44
CA PHE A 81 -7.73 12.87 8.53
C PHE A 81 -7.53 11.40 8.90
N GLU A 82 -8.62 10.64 9.04
CA GLU A 82 -8.61 9.20 9.31
C GLU A 82 -7.86 8.42 8.22
N ILE A 83 -8.16 8.71 6.95
CA ILE A 83 -7.49 8.10 5.79
C ILE A 83 -6.00 8.46 5.79
N THR A 84 -5.66 9.73 6.04
CA THR A 84 -4.25 10.17 6.12
C THR A 84 -3.51 9.43 7.23
N ARG A 85 -4.13 9.24 8.40
CA ARG A 85 -3.53 8.52 9.52
C ARG A 85 -3.31 7.04 9.18
N PHE A 86 -4.29 6.41 8.55
CA PHE A 86 -4.17 5.03 8.05
C PHE A 86 -3.00 4.90 7.07
N VAL A 87 -2.96 5.72 6.01
CA VAL A 87 -1.88 5.66 5.01
C VAL A 87 -0.51 5.88 5.67
N ALA A 88 -0.38 6.85 6.57
CA ALA A 88 0.86 7.10 7.29
C ALA A 88 1.31 5.89 8.14
N SER A 89 0.39 5.18 8.80
CA SER A 89 0.74 3.97 9.56
C SER A 89 1.17 2.83 8.64
N GLN A 90 0.53 2.66 7.47
CA GLN A 90 0.91 1.61 6.52
C GLN A 90 2.32 1.84 5.97
N VAL A 91 2.66 3.08 5.61
CA VAL A 91 3.99 3.45 5.12
C VAL A 91 5.04 3.34 6.23
N GLY A 92 4.74 3.84 7.44
CA GLY A 92 5.68 3.83 8.57
C GLY A 92 6.03 2.43 9.09
N ASN A 93 5.15 1.44 8.92
CA ASN A 93 5.39 0.06 9.34
C ASN A 93 6.15 -0.80 8.31
N MET A 94 6.45 -0.23 7.14
CA MET A 94 7.13 -0.94 6.06
C MET A 94 8.65 -0.73 6.10
N HIS A 95 9.40 -1.80 5.89
CA HIS A 95 10.86 -1.73 5.80
C HIS A 95 11.28 -0.82 4.63
N PRO A 96 12.22 0.12 4.83
CA PRO A 96 12.56 1.13 3.81
C PRO A 96 13.03 0.56 2.47
N SER A 97 13.58 -0.66 2.44
CA SER A 97 14.03 -1.30 1.20
C SER A 97 12.89 -1.82 0.32
N VAL A 98 11.69 -2.05 0.86
CA VAL A 98 10.62 -2.76 0.15
C VAL A 98 10.25 -2.06 -1.15
N HIS A 99 10.16 -0.73 -1.11
CA HIS A 99 9.84 0.03 -2.32
C HIS A 99 10.92 -0.12 -3.40
N PHE A 100 12.20 0.10 -3.05
CA PHE A 100 13.31 -0.10 -3.99
C PHE A 100 13.38 -1.54 -4.50
N ASP A 101 13.09 -2.51 -3.62
CA ASP A 101 13.09 -3.92 -3.98
C ASP A 101 11.99 -4.25 -5.00
N LEU A 102 10.78 -3.69 -4.81
CA LEU A 102 9.66 -3.84 -5.75
C LEU A 102 10.01 -3.25 -7.11
N GLU A 103 10.43 -1.98 -7.15
CA GLU A 103 10.73 -1.28 -8.39
C GLU A 103 11.83 -1.99 -9.19
N LYS A 104 12.92 -2.40 -8.51
CA LYS A 104 14.10 -2.93 -9.18
C LYS A 104 14.01 -4.41 -9.53
N TYR A 105 13.39 -5.23 -8.68
CA TYR A 105 13.44 -6.69 -8.80
C TYR A 105 12.08 -7.34 -9.10
N HIS A 106 10.97 -6.61 -8.92
CA HIS A 106 9.61 -7.13 -9.09
C HIS A 106 8.73 -6.16 -9.89
N PRO A 107 9.09 -5.81 -11.15
CA PRO A 107 8.45 -4.73 -11.91
C PRO A 107 6.96 -4.94 -12.16
N GLU A 108 6.50 -6.19 -12.32
CA GLU A 108 5.07 -6.50 -12.47
C GLU A 108 4.28 -6.19 -11.20
N ALA A 109 4.83 -6.52 -10.03
CA ALA A 109 4.22 -6.19 -8.74
C ALA A 109 4.26 -4.68 -8.48
N TRP A 110 5.34 -4.01 -8.88
CA TRP A 110 5.47 -2.56 -8.81
C TRP A 110 4.44 -1.85 -9.70
N GLN A 111 4.24 -2.32 -10.92
CA GLN A 111 3.23 -1.78 -11.83
C GLN A 111 1.82 -1.97 -11.28
N LEU A 112 1.52 -3.15 -10.72
CA LEU A 112 0.25 -3.42 -10.05
C LEU A 112 0.02 -2.45 -8.87
N LEU A 113 1.02 -2.24 -8.02
CA LEU A 113 0.91 -1.31 -6.90
C LEU A 113 0.61 0.11 -7.38
N GLN A 114 1.36 0.60 -8.38
CA GLN A 114 1.18 1.95 -8.91
C GLN A 114 -0.19 2.16 -9.55
N SER A 115 -0.62 1.27 -10.45
CA SER A 115 -1.90 1.44 -11.15
C SER A 115 -3.07 1.41 -10.16
N THR A 116 -3.08 0.42 -9.28
CA THR A 116 -4.13 0.25 -8.26
C THR A 116 -4.18 1.44 -7.31
N SER A 117 -3.04 1.86 -6.77
CA SER A 117 -2.99 2.97 -5.82
C SER A 117 -3.41 4.29 -6.46
N ARG A 118 -3.01 4.55 -7.70
CA ARG A 118 -3.41 5.77 -8.43
C ARG A 118 -4.91 5.86 -8.63
N GLU A 119 -5.54 4.74 -9.03
CA GLU A 119 -6.99 4.66 -9.19
C GLU A 119 -7.71 4.89 -7.85
N ASP A 120 -7.25 4.23 -6.79
CA ASP A 120 -7.86 4.34 -5.46
C ASP A 120 -7.70 5.73 -4.86
N ILE A 121 -6.53 6.35 -5.00
CA ILE A 121 -6.28 7.73 -4.56
C ILE A 121 -7.18 8.70 -5.32
N TYR A 122 -7.26 8.56 -6.66
CA TYR A 122 -8.11 9.43 -7.46
C TYR A 122 -9.56 9.38 -7.01
N ARG A 123 -10.10 8.16 -6.84
CA ARG A 123 -11.48 7.93 -6.40
C ARG A 123 -11.71 8.52 -5.01
N CYS A 124 -10.88 8.13 -4.04
CA CYS A 124 -11.01 8.56 -2.65
C CYS A 124 -10.95 10.08 -2.50
N VAL A 125 -9.97 10.74 -3.11
CA VAL A 125 -9.84 12.20 -3.03
C VAL A 125 -11.00 12.88 -3.74
N SER A 126 -11.42 12.39 -4.90
CA SER A 126 -12.52 13.01 -5.65
C SER A 126 -13.85 12.94 -4.88
N GLU A 127 -14.14 11.79 -4.27
CA GLU A 127 -15.35 11.57 -3.46
C GLU A 127 -15.34 12.44 -2.20
N ASN A 128 -14.21 12.46 -1.47
CA ASN A 128 -14.06 13.29 -0.28
C ASN A 128 -14.20 14.78 -0.60
N MET A 129 -13.60 15.24 -1.70
CA MET A 129 -13.69 16.63 -2.13
C MET A 129 -15.13 17.01 -2.52
N ALA A 130 -15.83 16.17 -3.28
CA ALA A 130 -17.23 16.40 -3.65
C ALA A 130 -18.13 16.45 -2.41
N LYS A 131 -17.90 15.53 -1.45
CA LYS A 131 -18.58 15.51 -0.15
C LYS A 131 -18.33 16.80 0.63
N GLY A 132 -17.07 17.22 0.77
CA GLY A 132 -16.72 18.41 1.55
C GLY A 132 -17.21 19.73 0.94
N ILE A 133 -17.31 19.81 -0.39
CA ILE A 133 -17.96 20.95 -1.06
C ILE A 133 -19.46 20.98 -0.72
N LYS A 134 -20.13 19.83 -0.77
CA LYS A 134 -21.56 19.72 -0.41
C LYS A 134 -21.82 20.05 1.06
N GLU A 135 -20.89 19.67 1.95
CA GLU A 135 -20.93 20.00 3.38
C GLU A 135 -20.55 21.46 3.67
N GLY A 136 -20.02 22.19 2.69
CA GLY A 136 -19.57 23.58 2.85
C GLY A 136 -18.25 23.73 3.61
N VAL A 137 -17.50 22.64 3.81
CA VAL A 137 -16.20 22.63 4.50
C VAL A 137 -15.01 22.79 3.55
N TYR A 138 -15.22 22.54 2.25
CA TYR A 138 -14.27 22.85 1.19
C TYR A 138 -14.83 23.95 0.28
N ARG A 139 -13.94 24.72 -0.36
CA ARG A 139 -14.33 25.75 -1.31
C ARG A 139 -14.90 25.11 -2.58
N ASP A 140 -15.96 25.70 -3.12
CA ASP A 140 -16.65 25.25 -4.33
C ASP A 140 -15.93 25.62 -5.64
N ASP A 141 -14.93 26.51 -5.56
CA ASP A 141 -14.06 26.92 -6.66
C ASP A 141 -12.88 25.97 -6.94
N LEU A 142 -12.77 24.86 -6.18
CA LEU A 142 -11.68 23.92 -6.30
C LEU A 142 -11.85 22.98 -7.50
N ASN A 143 -10.79 22.85 -8.30
CA ASN A 143 -10.73 21.84 -9.35
C ASN A 143 -10.36 20.47 -8.75
N ILE A 144 -11.36 19.62 -8.55
CA ILE A 144 -11.21 18.28 -7.96
C ILE A 144 -10.17 17.42 -8.69
N ASP A 145 -10.16 17.43 -10.02
CA ASP A 145 -9.22 16.63 -10.82
C ASP A 145 -7.76 17.05 -10.57
N VAL A 146 -7.50 18.36 -10.49
CA VAL A 146 -6.18 18.89 -10.16
C VAL A 146 -5.75 18.47 -8.76
N ILE A 147 -6.65 18.57 -7.77
CA ILE A 147 -6.35 18.16 -6.40
C ILE A 147 -6.06 16.65 -6.33
N ALA A 148 -6.89 15.81 -6.96
CA ALA A 148 -6.67 14.37 -7.01
C ALA A 148 -5.31 14.00 -7.64
N ARG A 149 -4.91 14.69 -8.73
CA ARG A 149 -3.59 14.51 -9.36
C ARG A 149 -2.44 14.93 -8.44
N ILE A 150 -2.59 16.01 -7.68
CA ILE A 150 -1.58 16.43 -6.69
C ILE A 150 -1.39 15.34 -5.63
N TYR A 151 -2.47 14.71 -5.15
CA TYR A 151 -2.38 13.60 -4.20
C TYR A 151 -1.67 12.37 -4.80
N ILE A 152 -1.96 12.03 -6.07
CA ILE A 152 -1.23 10.98 -6.79
C ILE A 152 0.27 11.31 -6.86
N SER A 153 0.64 12.53 -7.24
CA SER A 153 2.05 12.93 -7.31
C SER A 153 2.74 12.88 -5.93
N ARG A 154 2.02 13.23 -4.85
CA ARG A 154 2.54 13.09 -3.48
C ARG A 154 2.80 11.64 -3.11
N PHE A 155 1.94 10.72 -3.53
CA PHE A 155 2.16 9.28 -3.34
C PHE A 155 3.42 8.83 -4.08
N ASP A 156 3.56 9.18 -5.37
CA ASP A 156 4.75 8.81 -6.15
C ASP A 156 6.05 9.34 -5.50
N VAL A 157 6.05 10.59 -5.03
CA VAL A 157 7.21 11.21 -4.37
C VAL A 157 7.52 10.60 -3.00
N ALA A 158 6.50 10.15 -2.25
CA ALA A 158 6.72 9.49 -0.96
C ALA A 158 7.58 8.22 -1.07
N PHE A 159 7.59 7.62 -2.26
CA PHE A 159 8.38 6.43 -2.56
C PHE A 159 9.66 6.76 -3.34
N ASP A 160 9.77 7.93 -3.97
CA ASP A 160 11.01 8.37 -4.61
C ASP A 160 12.12 8.57 -3.57
N GLY A 161 12.95 7.55 -3.41
CA GLY A 161 14.11 7.59 -2.51
C GLY A 161 15.05 8.75 -2.82
N SER A 162 15.12 9.20 -4.08
CA SER A 162 15.99 10.31 -4.49
C SER A 162 15.53 11.67 -3.95
N PHE A 163 14.23 11.81 -3.70
CA PHE A 163 13.65 13.03 -3.14
C PHE A 163 14.14 13.31 -1.70
N PHE A 164 14.36 12.25 -0.91
CA PHE A 164 14.78 12.37 0.49
C PHE A 164 16.30 12.31 0.71
N LEU A 165 17.11 12.03 -0.32
CA LEU A 165 18.57 11.78 -0.25
C LEU A 165 19.46 12.98 0.17
N ARG A 166 18.91 14.06 0.73
CA ARG A 166 19.70 15.22 1.20
C ARG A 166 19.32 15.81 2.54
N THR A 167 18.39 15.21 3.28
CA THR A 167 18.19 15.62 4.68
C THR A 167 18.58 14.47 5.60
N SER A 168 19.43 14.77 6.59
CA SER A 168 19.81 13.85 7.67
C SER A 168 18.63 13.54 8.61
N THR A 169 17.40 13.61 8.12
CA THR A 169 16.22 13.21 8.87
C THR A 169 16.09 11.71 8.73
N ALA A 170 17.02 11.02 9.39
CA ALA A 170 16.76 9.67 9.81
C ALA A 170 15.52 9.75 10.71
N LEU A 171 14.34 9.49 10.15
CA LEU A 171 13.20 9.04 10.93
C LEU A 171 13.56 7.61 11.38
N ARG A 172 14.47 7.55 12.35
CA ARG A 172 14.62 6.40 13.24
C ARG A 172 13.42 6.47 14.17
N THR A 173 12.35 5.76 13.82
CA THR A 173 11.47 5.18 14.83
C THR A 173 12.17 3.99 15.48
#